data_AF-A0A3D1LBX0-F1
#
_entry.id   AF-A0A3D1LBX0-F1
#
_cell.length_a   1.000
_cell.length_b   1.000
_cell.length_c   1.000
_cell.angle_alpha   90.00
_cell.angle_beta   90.00
_cell.angle_gamma   90.00
#
_symmetry.space_group_name_H-M   'P 1'
#
loop_
_entity.id
_entity.type
_entity.pdbx_description
1 polymer ?
#
loop_
_entity_poly.entity_id
_entity_poly.type
_entity_poly.pdbx_seq_one_letter_code
_entity_poly.pdbx_strand_id
1 'polypeptide(L)'
;DAFDKATGRTKYYEDRMPSGALYARIKHSEIAHGYVKSIDTSAAEAIEGVVKVLTCFDVPDIAFPTAGHPWSMDPGHQDTADRHLLNRHVRYYG
;
A
#
# COMPACT_ATOMS: atom_id res chain seq x y z
N ASP A 1 -10.79 -25.80 -12.80
CA ASP A 1 -10.94 -24.34 -12.58
C ASP A 1 -11.26 -23.58 -13.88
N ALA A 2 -10.72 -24.00 -15.04
CA ALA A 2 -10.87 -23.31 -16.33
C ALA A 2 -12.33 -22.95 -16.70
N PHE A 3 -13.27 -23.90 -16.58
CA PHE A 3 -14.69 -23.64 -16.87
C PHE A 3 -15.29 -22.57 -15.95
N ASP A 4 -15.03 -22.63 -14.65
CA ASP A 4 -15.56 -21.64 -13.69
C ASP A 4 -14.92 -20.27 -13.87
N LYS A 5 -13.67 -20.20 -14.31
CA LYS A 5 -13.01 -18.95 -14.69
C LYS A 5 -13.66 -18.35 -15.95
N ALA A 6 -13.87 -19.18 -16.98
CA ALA A 6 -14.47 -18.77 -18.24
C ALA A 6 -15.95 -18.35 -18.11
N THR A 7 -16.64 -18.86 -17.08
CA THR A 7 -18.07 -18.57 -16.82
C THR A 7 -18.30 -17.53 -15.73
N GLY A 8 -17.25 -16.91 -15.16
CA GLY A 8 -17.37 -15.89 -14.11
C GLY A 8 -17.82 -16.42 -12.74
N ARG A 9 -17.78 -17.74 -12.53
CA ARG A 9 -18.14 -18.40 -11.26
C ARG A 9 -16.99 -18.37 -10.26
N THR A 10 -15.75 -18.33 -10.74
CA THR A 10 -14.58 -18.17 -9.88
C THR A 10 -14.63 -16.79 -9.22
N LYS A 11 -14.59 -16.78 -7.89
CA LYS A 11 -14.61 -15.57 -7.08
C LYS A 11 -13.18 -15.24 -6.65
N TYR A 12 -12.73 -14.04 -6.96
CA TYR A 12 -11.42 -13.51 -6.59
C TYR A 12 -11.52 -12.65 -5.32
N TYR A 13 -10.42 -11.97 -4.97
CA TYR A 13 -10.34 -11.19 -3.73
C TYR A 13 -11.50 -10.21 -3.56
N GLU A 14 -11.75 -9.36 -4.57
CA GLU A 14 -12.80 -8.33 -4.51
C GLU A 14 -14.22 -8.88 -4.55
N ASP A 15 -14.43 -10.07 -5.14
CA ASP A 15 -15.72 -10.75 -5.11
C ASP A 15 -16.13 -11.24 -3.71
N ARG A 16 -15.17 -11.32 -2.78
CA ARG A 16 -15.32 -11.88 -1.44
C ARG A 16 -15.26 -10.82 -0.35
N MET A 17 -15.49 -9.56 -0.70
CA MET A 17 -15.47 -8.46 0.28
C MET A 17 -16.58 -8.63 1.34
N PRO A 18 -16.23 -8.53 2.63
CA PRO A 18 -17.23 -8.61 3.69
C PRO A 18 -18.14 -7.37 3.66
N SER A 19 -19.35 -7.52 4.22
CA SER A 19 -20.25 -6.38 4.42
C SER A 19 -19.57 -5.35 5.34
N GLY A 20 -19.63 -4.07 4.94
CA GLY A 20 -18.99 -2.97 5.67
C GLY A 20 -17.49 -2.78 5.39
N ALA A 21 -16.90 -3.52 4.44
CA ALA A 21 -15.53 -3.25 4.00
C ALA A 21 -15.39 -1.82 3.46
N LEU A 22 -14.30 -1.14 3.85
CA LEU A 22 -13.94 0.17 3.32
C LEU A 22 -13.09 0.04 2.06
N TYR A 23 -13.14 1.07 1.22
CA TYR A 23 -12.29 1.16 0.05
C TYR A 23 -11.05 2.01 0.35
N ALA A 24 -9.87 1.44 0.12
CA ALA A 24 -8.63 2.20 0.11
C ALA A 24 -8.37 2.80 -1.28
N ARG A 25 -7.78 3.99 -1.32
CA ARG A 25 -7.27 4.65 -2.53
C ARG A 25 -5.89 5.20 -2.23
N ILE A 26 -4.98 5.12 -3.20
CA ILE A 26 -3.59 5.55 -3.05
C ILE A 26 -3.39 6.84 -3.83
N LYS A 27 -2.90 7.88 -3.15
CA LYS A 27 -2.37 9.08 -3.81
C LYS A 27 -0.86 8.89 -3.97
N HIS A 28 -0.45 8.84 -5.22
CA HIS A 28 0.94 8.61 -5.63
C HIS A 28 1.75 9.90 -5.65
N SER A 29 3.08 9.76 -5.64
CA SER A 29 4.00 10.90 -5.69
C SER A 29 3.95 11.59 -7.05
N GLU A 30 3.96 12.92 -7.04
CA GLU A 30 4.01 13.74 -8.26
C GLU A 30 5.44 14.19 -8.63
N ILE A 31 6.45 13.75 -7.85
CA ILE A 31 7.85 14.02 -8.11
C ILE A 31 8.65 12.71 -8.15
N ALA A 32 9.76 12.71 -8.89
CA ALA A 32 10.63 11.55 -9.01
C ALA A 32 11.50 11.30 -7.77
N HIS A 33 11.92 12.34 -7.05
CA HIS A 33 12.78 12.21 -5.89
C HIS A 33 12.66 13.40 -4.95
N GLY A 34 12.60 13.15 -3.64
CA GLY A 34 12.51 14.20 -2.63
C GLY A 34 12.10 13.68 -1.26
N TYR A 35 11.92 14.60 -0.30
CA TYR A 35 11.42 14.27 1.03
C TYR A 35 10.11 14.99 1.31
N VAL A 36 9.10 14.23 1.74
CA VAL A 36 7.84 14.79 2.24
C VAL A 36 8.14 15.57 3.52
N LYS A 37 7.89 16.88 3.49
CA LYS A 37 8.04 17.76 4.66
C LYS A 37 6.77 17.80 5.50
N SER A 38 5.62 17.86 4.82
CA SER A 38 4.30 17.94 5.41
C SER A 38 3.25 17.50 4.38
N ILE A 39 2.09 17.03 4.86
CA ILE A 39 0.90 16.76 4.06
C ILE A 39 -0.28 17.37 4.82
N ASP A 40 -1.10 18.18 4.14
CA ASP A 40 -2.36 18.67 4.67
C ASP A 40 -3.51 17.79 4.16
N THR A 41 -4.19 17.11 5.08
CA THR A 41 -5.29 16.17 4.80
C THR A 41 -6.66 16.77 5.02
N SER A 42 -6.75 18.02 5.50
CA SER A 42 -7.99 18.64 5.99
C SER A 42 -9.13 18.59 4.95
N ALA A 43 -8.82 18.94 3.69
CA ALA A 43 -9.80 18.92 2.62
C ALA A 43 -10.30 17.51 2.29
N ALA A 44 -9.43 16.50 2.36
CA ALA A 44 -9.80 15.11 2.09
C ALA A 44 -10.62 14.51 3.23
N GLU A 45 -10.26 14.81 4.48
CA GLU A 45 -11.01 14.34 5.66
C GLU A 45 -12.39 14.99 5.79
N ALA A 46 -12.61 16.15 5.19
CA ALA A 46 -13.91 16.82 5.16
C ALA A 46 -14.91 16.22 4.16
N ILE A 47 -14.47 15.33 3.26
CA ILE A 47 -15.36 14.71 2.25
C ILE A 47 -16.24 13.66 2.93
N GLU A 48 -17.57 13.77 2.72
CA GLU A 48 -18.53 12.80 3.21
C GLU A 48 -18.19 11.37 2.71
N GLY A 49 -18.12 10.42 3.64
CA GLY A 49 -17.77 9.03 3.35
C GLY A 49 -16.28 8.70 3.46
N VAL A 50 -15.39 9.69 3.60
CA VAL A 50 -13.98 9.43 3.95
C VAL A 50 -13.90 9.06 5.42
N VAL A 51 -13.48 7.83 5.70
CA VAL A 51 -13.32 7.33 7.08
C VAL A 51 -11.99 7.74 7.68
N LYS A 52 -10.91 7.73 6.88
CA LYS A 52 -9.57 8.10 7.33
C LYS A 52 -8.66 8.44 6.15
N VAL A 53 -7.75 9.39 6.37
CA VAL A 53 -6.57 9.62 5.52
C VAL A 53 -5.33 9.24 6.32
N LEU A 54 -4.44 8.45 5.72
CA LEU A 54 -3.19 8.00 6.34
C LEU A 54 -2.01 8.45 5.48
N THR A 55 -0.96 8.93 6.12
CA THR A 55 0.25 9.45 5.51
C THR A 55 1.49 8.67 5.98
N CYS A 56 2.66 9.02 5.43
CA CYS A 56 3.95 8.51 5.93
C CYS A 56 4.24 8.88 7.39
N PHE A 57 3.45 9.75 8.02
CA PHE A 57 3.58 10.14 9.43
C PHE A 57 2.66 9.34 10.37
N ASP A 58 1.72 8.55 9.83
CA ASP A 58 0.70 7.83 10.60
C ASP A 58 0.96 6.32 10.72
N VAL A 59 2.04 5.84 10.10
CA VAL A 59 2.42 4.42 10.08
C VAL A 59 3.63 4.17 10.99
N PRO A 60 3.81 2.94 11.49
CA PRO A 60 4.99 2.61 12.28
C PRO A 60 6.28 2.92 11.52
N ASP A 61 7.24 3.53 12.22
CA ASP A 61 8.58 3.83 11.71
C ASP A 61 9.46 2.58 11.75
N ILE A 62 9.05 1.56 10.97
CA ILE A 62 9.75 0.29 10.82
C ILE A 62 9.95 0.03 9.32
N ALA A 63 11.18 -0.38 8.98
CA ALA A 63 11.49 -0.82 7.63
C ALA A 63 11.23 -2.32 7.47
N PHE A 64 10.81 -2.73 6.27
CA PHE A 64 10.68 -4.12 5.86
C PHE A 64 11.48 -4.38 4.59
N PRO A 65 11.97 -5.62 4.42
CA PRO A 65 12.56 -6.04 3.15
C PRO A 65 11.48 -6.04 2.06
N THR A 66 11.84 -5.65 0.84
CA THR A 66 10.97 -5.86 -0.32
C THR A 66 10.81 -7.35 -0.60
N ALA A 67 9.66 -7.78 -1.16
CA ALA A 67 9.48 -9.17 -1.61
C ALA A 67 10.62 -9.51 -2.59
N GLY A 68 11.46 -10.51 -2.34
CA GLY A 68 11.18 -11.83 -1.79
C GLY A 68 11.84 -12.83 -2.74
N HIS A 69 13.17 -12.85 -2.77
CA HIS A 69 13.91 -13.90 -3.47
C HIS A 69 13.76 -15.23 -2.70
N PRO A 70 14.05 -16.39 -3.31
CA PRO A 70 13.80 -17.71 -2.71
C PRO A 70 14.47 -17.97 -1.35
N TRP A 71 15.42 -17.13 -0.96
CA TRP A 71 16.22 -17.23 0.26
C TRP A 71 15.89 -16.14 1.29
N SER A 72 14.77 -15.41 1.14
CA SER A 72 14.41 -14.28 2.00
C SER A 72 14.19 -14.66 3.47
N MET A 73 14.04 -15.96 3.77
CA MET A 73 13.91 -16.50 5.13
C MET A 73 15.25 -16.95 5.74
N ASP A 74 16.34 -16.97 4.97
CA ASP A 74 17.68 -17.19 5.50
C ASP A 74 18.25 -15.85 6.01
N PRO A 75 18.54 -15.72 7.32
CA PRO A 75 19.08 -14.48 7.88
C PRO A 75 20.38 -14.00 7.21
N GLY A 76 21.17 -14.89 6.61
CA GLY A 76 22.40 -14.54 5.89
C GLY A 76 22.18 -14.04 4.46
N HIS A 77 20.98 -14.21 3.92
CA HIS A 77 20.64 -13.87 2.53
C HIS A 77 19.45 -12.92 2.40
N GLN A 78 18.80 -12.55 3.51
CA GLN A 78 17.63 -11.68 3.49
C GLN A 78 17.94 -10.30 2.89
N ASP A 79 17.03 -9.81 2.04
CA ASP A 79 17.08 -8.45 1.53
C ASP A 79 17.17 -7.42 2.66
N THR A 80 17.92 -6.33 2.42
CA THR A 80 17.99 -5.22 3.37
C THR A 80 16.58 -4.64 3.59
N ALA A 81 16.19 -4.51 4.86
CA ALA A 81 14.96 -3.83 5.24
C ALA A 81 15.13 -2.30 5.11
N ASP A 82 14.87 -1.74 3.93
CA ASP A 82 15.11 -0.33 3.61
C ASP A 82 13.85 0.44 3.18
N ARG A 83 12.66 -0.21 3.25
CA ARG A 83 11.38 0.35 2.80
C ARG A 83 10.39 0.47 3.95
N HIS A 84 9.76 1.63 4.09
CA HIS A 84 8.65 1.85 5.02
C HIS A 84 7.31 1.56 4.34
N LEU A 85 6.26 1.41 5.16
CA LEU A 85 4.90 1.13 4.67
C LEU A 85 4.40 2.27 3.76
N LEU A 86 4.59 3.50 4.23
CA LEU A 86 4.38 4.73 3.48
C LEU A 86 5.66 5.57 3.59
N ASN A 87 6.31 5.85 2.47
CA ASN A 87 7.64 6.44 2.48
C ASN A 87 7.60 7.97 2.56
N ARG A 88 8.37 8.54 3.50
CA ARG A 88 8.69 9.97 3.52
C ARG A 88 9.72 10.35 2.45
N HIS A 89 10.68 9.45 2.18
CA HIS A 89 11.67 9.61 1.11
C HIS A 89 11.08 9.08 -0.20
N VAL A 90 10.71 9.99 -1.09
CA VAL A 90 10.24 9.68 -2.44
C VAL A 90 11.45 9.29 -3.29
N ARG A 91 11.37 8.13 -3.95
CA ARG A 91 12.43 7.57 -4.81
C ARG A 91 12.01 7.37 -6.28
N TYR A 92 10.72 7.53 -6.59
CA TYR A 92 10.19 7.48 -7.95
C TYR A 92 8.86 8.26 -8.06
N TYR A 93 8.49 8.62 -9.30
CA TYR A 93 7.19 9.20 -9.65
C TYR A 93 6.14 8.09 -9.77
N GLY A 94 4.92 8.35 -9.30
CA GLY A 94 3.90 7.31 -9.16
C GLY A 94 3.97 6.66 -7.79
#